data_AF-A0A497L592-F1
#
_entry.id   AF-A0A497L592-F1
#
_cell.length_a   1.000
_cell.length_b   1.000
_cell.length_c   1.000
_cell.angle_alpha   90.00
_cell.angle_beta   90.00
_cell.angle_gamma   90.00
#
_symmetry.space_group_name_H-M   'P 1'
#
loop_
_entity.id
_entity.type
_entity.pdbx_description
1 polymer ?
#
loop_
_entity_poly.entity_id
_entity_poly.type
_entity_poly.pdbx_seq_one_letter_code
_entity_poly.pdbx_strand_id
1 'polypeptide(L)'
;MTLEVPLRTAALFTLSRHHLLERAPRDQALDVVDDILGLNAQGALNVQLSLWNRVSDLDTAFIPRALHVERSLVKTWVMRNTVHVIPAKEGEPLRRHDVDGVPHHPGRDEAALHVAGPGGEGG
;
A
#
# COMPACT_ATOMS: atom_id res chain seq x y z
N MET A 1 33.50 6.57 -13.42
CA MET A 1 33.42 5.12 -13.70
C MET A 1 31.94 4.80 -13.87
N THR A 2 31.55 4.30 -15.05
CA THR A 2 30.14 4.00 -15.36
C THR A 2 29.95 2.49 -15.29
N LEU A 3 28.96 2.04 -14.53
CA LEU A 3 28.57 0.63 -14.48
C LEU A 3 27.35 0.44 -15.39
N GLU A 4 27.47 -0.43 -16.39
CA GLU A 4 26.33 -0.84 -17.21
C GLU A 4 25.62 -2.02 -16.57
N VAL A 5 24.32 -1.90 -16.35
CA VAL A 5 23.46 -2.95 -15.79
C VAL A 5 22.37 -3.28 -16.80
N PRO A 6 22.24 -4.54 -17.26
CA PRO A 6 21.15 -4.94 -18.16
C PRO A 6 19.78 -4.70 -17.52
N LEU A 7 18.80 -4.24 -18.31
CA LEU A 7 17.44 -3.96 -17.81
C LEU A 7 16.80 -5.16 -17.12
N ARG A 8 17.03 -6.38 -17.63
CA ARG A 8 16.53 -7.61 -16.99
C ARG A 8 17.10 -7.80 -15.58
N THR A 9 18.37 -7.46 -15.37
CA THR A 9 19.03 -7.56 -14.07
C THR A 9 18.45 -6.51 -13.10
N ALA A 10 18.29 -5.27 -13.55
CA ALA A 10 17.66 -4.22 -12.75
C ALA A 10 16.19 -4.57 -12.38
N ALA A 11 15.44 -5.15 -13.32
CA ALA A 11 14.08 -5.59 -13.09
C ALA A 11 14.00 -6.73 -12.06
N LEU A 12 14.84 -7.77 -12.18
CA LEU A 12 14.87 -8.87 -11.22
C LEU A 12 15.32 -8.42 -9.84
N PHE A 13 16.32 -7.52 -9.77
CA PHE A 13 16.74 -6.90 -8.52
C PHE A 13 15.58 -6.16 -7.85
N THR A 14 14.84 -5.36 -8.62
CA THR A 14 13.67 -4.63 -8.13
C THR A 14 12.58 -5.58 -7.64
N LEU A 15 12.22 -6.60 -8.43
CA LEU A 15 11.20 -7.59 -8.04
C LEU A 15 11.60 -8.35 -6.78
N SER A 16 12.89 -8.68 -6.62
CA SER A 16 13.42 -9.31 -5.41
C SER A 16 13.29 -8.39 -4.19
N ARG A 17 13.73 -7.13 -4.28
CA ARG A 17 13.61 -6.15 -3.18
C ARG A 17 12.17 -5.83 -2.80
N HIS A 18 11.23 -6.00 -3.73
CA HIS A 18 9.80 -5.79 -3.51
C HIS A 18 9.05 -7.05 -3.06
N HIS A 19 9.74 -8.16 -2.76
CA HIS A 19 9.14 -9.42 -2.32
C HIS A 19 8.13 -10.00 -3.33
N LEU A 20 8.40 -9.82 -4.63
CA LEU A 20 7.54 -10.28 -5.73
C LEU A 20 8.08 -11.51 -6.45
N LEU A 21 9.35 -11.87 -6.26
CA LEU A 21 9.90 -13.15 -6.71
C LEU A 21 9.66 -14.27 -5.69
N GLU A 22 9.74 -13.92 -4.41
CA GLU A 22 9.50 -14.81 -3.29
C GLU A 22 8.74 -14.01 -2.22
N ARG A 23 7.66 -14.59 -1.69
CA ARG A 23 6.88 -13.96 -0.64
C ARG A 23 7.57 -14.18 0.71
N ALA A 24 7.68 -13.13 1.51
CA ALA A 24 8.21 -13.21 2.86
C ALA A 24 7.23 -13.94 3.81
N PRO A 25 7.71 -14.58 4.89
CA PRO A 25 6.85 -15.15 5.92
C PRO A 25 6.05 -14.07 6.67
N ARG A 26 4.91 -14.46 7.25
CA ARG A 26 3.96 -13.53 7.90
C ARG A 26 4.54 -12.66 9.01
N ASP A 27 5.54 -13.15 9.72
CA ASP A 27 6.21 -12.44 10.82
C ASP A 27 7.08 -11.28 10.35
N GLN A 28 7.44 -11.25 9.06
CA GLN A 28 8.18 -10.17 8.40
C GLN A 28 7.26 -9.15 7.72
N ALA A 29 5.94 -9.21 7.93
CA ALA A 29 5.00 -8.34 7.22
C ALA A 29 5.26 -6.84 7.42
N LEU A 30 5.67 -6.41 8.62
CA LEU A 30 6.04 -5.00 8.87
C LEU A 30 7.32 -4.61 8.12
N ASP A 31 8.31 -5.49 8.07
CA ASP A 31 9.57 -5.26 7.36
C ASP A 31 9.31 -5.17 5.85
N VAL A 32 8.40 -5.98 5.30
CA VAL A 32 7.98 -5.87 3.90
C VAL A 32 7.35 -4.51 3.60
N VAL A 33 6.53 -3.97 4.51
CA VAL A 33 5.93 -2.63 4.33
C VAL A 33 7.02 -1.55 4.33
N ASP A 34 8.03 -1.66 5.20
CA ASP A 34 9.21 -0.79 5.29
C ASP A 34 10.04 -0.86 3.99
N ASP A 35 10.37 -2.08 3.54
CA ASP A 35 11.18 -2.36 2.34
C ASP A 35 10.60 -1.76 1.06
N ILE A 36 9.27 -1.68 0.95
CA ILE A 36 8.58 -1.12 -0.22
C ILE A 36 8.13 0.33 -0.03
N LEU A 37 8.57 0.98 1.05
CA LEU A 37 8.28 2.38 1.39
C LEU A 37 6.78 2.66 1.61
N GLY A 38 6.06 1.68 2.13
CA GLY A 38 4.64 1.79 2.44
C GLY A 38 3.67 1.28 1.37
N LEU A 39 2.42 1.16 1.78
CA LEU A 39 1.32 0.67 0.96
C LEU A 39 0.44 1.84 0.53
N ASN A 40 0.17 1.99 -0.77
CA ASN A 40 -0.83 2.97 -1.21
C ASN A 40 -2.23 2.59 -0.67
N ALA A 41 -2.91 3.55 -0.07
CA ALA A 41 -4.17 3.36 0.64
C ALA A 41 -5.32 4.21 0.06
N GLN A 42 -5.26 4.57 -1.22
CA GLN A 42 -6.32 5.35 -1.88
C GLN A 42 -7.54 4.50 -2.26
N GLY A 43 -7.34 3.23 -2.61
CA GLY A 43 -8.42 2.27 -2.84
C GLY A 43 -8.70 1.43 -1.60
N ALA A 44 -9.97 1.09 -1.38
CA ALA A 44 -10.42 0.37 -0.18
C ALA A 44 -9.67 -0.95 0.09
N LEU A 45 -9.22 -1.65 -0.96
CA LEU A 45 -8.54 -2.94 -0.85
C LEU A 45 -7.06 -2.91 -1.25
N ASN A 46 -6.54 -1.74 -1.67
CA ASN A 46 -5.18 -1.63 -2.23
C ASN A 46 -4.11 -2.10 -1.25
N VAL A 47 -4.24 -1.74 0.03
CA VAL A 47 -3.28 -2.12 1.08
C VAL A 47 -3.25 -3.64 1.28
N GLN A 48 -4.42 -4.29 1.26
CA GLN A 48 -4.55 -5.72 1.47
C GLN A 48 -3.96 -6.50 0.29
N LEU A 49 -4.37 -6.18 -0.94
CA LEU A 49 -3.87 -6.88 -2.13
C LEU A 49 -2.37 -6.67 -2.35
N SER A 50 -1.88 -5.45 -2.10
CA SER A 50 -0.46 -5.14 -2.22
C SER A 50 0.38 -5.99 -1.25
N LEU A 51 -0.03 -6.10 0.01
CA LEU A 51 0.73 -6.87 0.99
C LEU A 51 0.54 -8.39 0.81
N TRP A 52 -0.66 -8.84 0.44
CA TRP A 52 -0.95 -10.26 0.19
C TRP A 52 -0.06 -10.86 -0.90
N ASN A 53 0.22 -10.11 -1.97
CA ASN A 53 1.12 -10.56 -3.04
C ASN A 53 2.59 -10.70 -2.60
N ARG A 54 2.95 -10.21 -1.43
CA ARG A 54 4.34 -10.11 -0.93
C ARG A 54 4.63 -10.91 0.33
N VAL A 55 3.58 -11.28 1.08
CA VAL A 55 3.71 -11.97 2.37
C VAL A 55 2.86 -13.22 2.36
N SER A 56 3.44 -14.39 2.60
CA SER A 56 2.75 -15.68 2.72
C SER A 56 1.94 -15.77 4.02
N ASP A 57 0.84 -16.51 3.99
CA ASP A 57 -0.04 -16.75 5.14
C ASP A 57 -0.48 -15.48 5.89
N LEU A 58 -0.64 -14.37 5.14
CA LEU A 58 -1.08 -13.09 5.67
C LEU A 58 -2.55 -13.15 6.08
N ASP A 59 -2.80 -12.90 7.36
CA ASP A 59 -4.13 -12.73 7.92
C ASP A 59 -4.76 -11.40 7.45
N THR A 60 -6.01 -11.42 7.00
CA THR A 60 -6.74 -10.21 6.56
C THR A 60 -6.91 -9.18 7.68
N ALA A 61 -6.88 -9.63 8.94
CA ALA A 61 -6.94 -8.76 10.11
C ALA A 61 -5.57 -8.14 10.47
N PHE A 62 -4.46 -8.51 9.82
CA PHE A 62 -3.14 -7.95 10.10
C PHE A 62 -3.13 -6.42 10.01
N ILE A 63 -3.53 -5.84 8.87
CA ILE A 63 -3.48 -4.38 8.66
C ILE A 63 -4.40 -3.63 9.66
N PRO A 64 -5.70 -3.98 9.82
CA PRO A 64 -6.55 -3.35 10.83
C PRO A 64 -6.00 -3.43 12.26
N ARG A 65 -5.44 -4.58 12.66
CA ARG A 65 -4.83 -4.79 13.98
C ARG A 65 -3.59 -3.91 14.16
N ALA A 66 -2.72 -3.88 13.16
CA ALA A 66 -1.50 -3.08 13.16
C ALA A 66 -1.78 -1.56 13.20
N LEU A 67 -2.83 -1.10 12.51
CA LEU A 67 -3.26 0.31 12.50
C LEU A 67 -3.93 0.74 13.81
N HIS A 68 -4.91 -0.04 14.29
CA HIS A 68 -5.84 0.44 15.33
C HIS A 68 -5.53 -0.10 16.72
N VAL A 69 -4.97 -1.31 16.83
CA VAL A 69 -4.70 -1.97 18.10
C VAL A 69 -3.24 -1.78 18.50
N GLU A 70 -2.31 -2.22 17.65
CA GLU A 70 -0.87 -2.24 17.96
C GLU A 70 -0.21 -0.88 17.72
N ARG A 71 -0.82 -0.04 16.86
CA ARG A 71 -0.25 1.25 16.41
C ARG A 71 1.16 1.09 15.79
N SER A 72 1.45 -0.08 15.24
CA SER A 72 2.71 -0.39 14.55
C SER A 72 2.74 0.16 13.12
N LEU A 73 1.57 0.41 12.54
CA LEU A 73 1.38 1.12 11.28
C LEU A 73 0.62 2.44 11.51
N VAL A 74 0.87 3.42 10.64
CA VAL A 74 0.11 4.67 10.56
C VAL A 74 -0.38 4.89 9.14
N LYS A 75 -1.59 5.46 9.00
CA LYS A 75 -2.14 5.89 7.70
C LYS A 75 -2.00 7.40 7.58
N THR A 76 -1.33 7.89 6.55
CA THR A 76 -1.07 9.34 6.39
C THR A 76 -0.75 9.75 4.95
N TRP A 77 -0.69 11.06 4.68
CA TRP A 77 -0.33 11.63 3.38
C TRP A 77 1.19 11.75 3.24
N VAL A 78 1.75 11.17 2.20
CA VAL A 78 3.20 11.09 1.97
C VAL A 78 3.52 11.36 0.50
N MET A 79 4.21 10.41 -0.15
CA MET A 79 4.69 10.46 -1.52
C MET A 79 3.61 10.93 -2.50
N ARG A 80 3.95 11.97 -3.28
CA ARG A 80 3.11 12.51 -4.37
C ARG A 80 1.68 12.90 -3.91
N ASN A 81 1.53 13.33 -2.66
CA ASN A 81 0.25 13.77 -2.09
C ASN A 81 -0.84 12.69 -2.18
N THR A 82 -0.48 11.45 -1.86
CA THR A 82 -1.44 10.35 -1.74
C THR A 82 -1.33 9.66 -0.38
N VAL A 83 -2.45 9.07 0.04
CA VAL A 83 -2.55 8.37 1.33
C VAL A 83 -1.84 7.02 1.25
N HIS A 84 -0.99 6.73 2.24
CA HIS A 84 -0.32 5.45 2.39
C HIS A 84 -0.42 4.94 3.83
N VAL A 85 -0.19 3.64 3.99
CA VAL A 85 0.07 2.98 5.27
C VAL A 85 1.58 2.70 5.36
N ILE A 86 2.23 3.22 6.39
CA ILE A 86 3.69 3.11 6.63
C ILE A 86 3.98 2.66 8.07
N PRO A 87 5.18 2.14 8.38
CA PRO A 87 5.59 1.84 9.74
C PRO A 87 5.61 3.09 10.62
N ALA A 88 5.07 3.00 11.83
CA ALA A 88 4.94 4.16 12.71
C ALA A 88 6.29 4.78 13.11
N LYS A 89 7.37 3.99 13.13
CA LYS A 89 8.75 4.43 13.43
C LYS A 89 9.29 5.48 12.43
N GLU A 90 8.75 5.55 11.22
CA GLU A 90 9.17 6.51 10.18
C GLU A 90 8.44 7.87 10.28
N GLY A 91 7.39 7.95 11.11
CA GLY A 91 6.42 9.05 11.10
C GLY A 91 6.77 10.30 11.93
N GLU A 92 7.95 10.39 12.53
CA GLU A 92 8.25 11.49 13.48
C GLU A 92 8.42 12.88 12.84
N PRO A 93 8.97 13.09 11.62
CA PRO A 93 9.01 14.42 11.03
C PRO A 93 7.80 14.77 10.15
N LEU A 94 6.94 13.80 9.80
CA LEU A 94 5.83 14.01 8.85
C LEU A 94 4.44 13.90 9.50
N ARG A 95 4.27 14.38 10.73
CA ARG A 95 2.93 14.62 11.28
C ARG A 95 2.28 15.86 10.67
N ARG A 96 1.80 15.72 9.43
CA ARG A 96 0.70 16.54 8.92
C ARG A 96 -0.40 15.61 8.45
N HIS A 97 -1.45 15.54 9.27
CA HIS A 97 -2.72 14.85 9.02
C HIS A 97 -2.65 13.33 9.17
N ASP A 98 -2.86 12.87 10.41
CA ASP A 98 -3.54 11.60 10.64
C ASP A 98 -4.87 11.63 9.86
N VAL A 99 -5.09 10.66 8.97
CA VAL A 99 -6.27 10.65 8.08
C VAL A 99 -7.46 9.94 8.69
N ASP A 100 -7.31 9.37 9.89
CA ASP A 100 -8.41 8.85 10.69
C ASP A 100 -9.20 10.04 11.28
N GLY A 101 -9.82 10.84 10.40
CA GLY A 101 -10.58 12.05 10.73
C GLY A 101 -10.57 13.18 9.70
N VAL A 102 -9.78 13.08 8.61
CA VAL A 102 -9.73 14.11 7.55
C VAL A 102 -10.56 13.65 6.36
N PRO A 103 -11.50 14.48 5.85
CA PRO A 103 -12.32 14.10 4.70
C PRO A 103 -11.42 13.75 3.50
N HIS A 104 -11.87 12.73 2.76
CA HIS A 104 -11.34 12.40 1.44
C HIS A 104 -11.17 13.68 0.62
N HIS A 105 -9.97 13.92 0.08
CA HIS A 105 -9.74 15.12 -0.72
C HIS A 105 -10.71 15.08 -1.92
N PRO A 106 -11.69 16.00 -2.01
CA PRO A 106 -12.69 15.93 -3.05
C PRO A 106 -11.98 16.14 -4.40
N GLY A 107 -12.23 15.24 -5.34
CA GLY A 107 -11.78 15.39 -6.72
C GLY A 107 -11.14 14.16 -7.40
N ARG A 108 -11.07 12.97 -6.77
CA ARG A 108 -10.46 11.79 -7.45
C ARG A 108 -11.33 10.53 -7.56
N ASP A 109 -12.45 10.44 -6.84
CA ASP A 109 -13.27 9.19 -6.85
C ASP A 109 -14.38 9.16 -7.91
N GLU A 110 -14.70 10.26 -8.59
CA GLU A 110 -15.75 10.23 -9.63
C GLU A 110 -15.33 9.49 -10.92
N ALA A 111 -14.04 9.21 -11.11
CA ALA A 111 -13.54 8.56 -12.33
C ALA A 111 -13.42 7.04 -12.24
N ALA A 112 -13.52 6.42 -11.05
CA ALA A 112 -13.20 5.00 -10.87
C ALA A 112 -14.43 4.08 -10.75
N LEU A 113 -15.65 4.63 -10.58
CA LEU A 113 -16.85 3.82 -10.32
C LEU A 113 -17.85 3.74 -11.50
N HIS A 114 -17.46 4.17 -12.70
CA HIS A 114 -18.31 4.06 -13.90
C HIS A 114 -17.81 2.98 -14.87
N VAL A 115 -17.81 1.72 -14.40
CA VAL A 115 -17.89 0.55 -15.29
C VAL A 115 -18.81 -0.49 -14.64
N ALA A 116 -20.09 -0.46 -14.98
CA ALA A 116 -20.99 -1.61 -15.06
C ALA A 116 -22.29 -1.20 -15.77
N GLY A 117 -22.50 -1.67 -17.01
CA GLY A 117 -23.84 -1.77 -17.62
C GLY A 117 -24.59 -3.02 -17.10
N PRO A 118 -25.74 -3.44 -17.67
CA PRO A 118 -26.53 -2.85 -18.76
C PRO A 118 -27.89 -2.30 -18.28
N GLY A 119 -28.40 -1.28 -18.98
CA GLY A 119 -29.76 -0.78 -18.78
C GLY A 119 -30.80 -1.76 -19.33
N GLY A 120 -31.61 -2.31 -18.43
CA GLY A 120 -32.92 -2.88 -18.74
C GLY A 120 -33.98 -2.05 -18.05
N GLU A 121 -34.65 -1.17 -18.80
CA GLU A 121 -35.91 -0.56 -18.38
C GLU A 121 -37.04 -1.14 -19.23
N GLY A 122 -38.08 -1.61 -18.54
CA GLY A 122 -39.35 -1.98 -19.14
C GLY A 122 -40.32 -0.81 -19.23
N GLY A 123 -41.43 -1.11 -19.91
CA GLY A 123 -42.80 -0.59 -19.80
C GLY A 123 -43.10 0.64 -18.96
#